data_AF-A0A096XNU3-F1
#
_entry.id   AF-A0A096XNU3-F1
#
_cell.length_a   1.000
_cell.length_b   1.000
_cell.length_c   1.000
_cell.angle_alpha   90.00
_cell.angle_beta   90.00
_cell.angle_gamma   90.00
#
_symmetry.space_group_name_H-M   'P 1'
#
loop_
_entity.id
_entity.type
_entity.pdbx_description
1 polymer ?
#
loop_
_entity_poly.entity_id
_entity_poly.type
_entity_poly.pdbx_seq_one_letter_code
_entity_poly.pdbx_strand_id
1 'polypeptide(L)'
;MTISITDEEWDELSPENFETAALLRAVDAVDVLRCDLNDSEHGGPPQLRTDLLKLHQLAMAVFNEGSRSRVDELFELAVDLEDQVHSLMTSLEQVQETLSQLTTLYPESLSYEDGDVSES
;
A
#
# COMPACT_ATOMS: atom_id res chain seq x y z
N MET A 1 12.11 -19.17 29.21
CA MET A 1 12.31 -20.08 28.07
C MET A 1 12.86 -19.21 26.95
N THR A 2 14.14 -19.35 26.60
CA THR A 2 14.67 -18.68 25.40
C THR A 2 14.17 -19.48 24.21
N ILE A 3 13.29 -18.87 23.43
CA ILE A 3 12.88 -19.39 22.14
C ILE A 3 14.13 -19.29 21.25
N SER A 4 14.55 -20.42 20.68
CA SER A 4 15.71 -20.49 19.80
C SER A 4 15.29 -21.20 18.52
N ILE A 5 15.64 -20.61 17.38
CA ILE A 5 15.51 -21.24 16.07
C ILE A 5 16.55 -22.36 15.92
N THR A 6 16.23 -23.34 15.08
CA THR A 6 17.12 -24.44 14.72
C THR A 6 18.21 -23.99 13.73
N ASP A 7 19.28 -24.78 13.58
CA ASP A 7 20.34 -24.50 12.60
C ASP A 7 19.80 -24.55 11.15
N GLU A 8 18.80 -25.40 10.88
CA GLU A 8 18.15 -25.50 9.56
C GLU A 8 17.36 -24.22 9.24
N GLU A 9 16.56 -23.71 10.18
CA GLU A 9 15.86 -22.43 10.02
C GLU A 9 16.82 -21.23 9.94
N TRP A 10 17.99 -21.32 10.57
CA TRP A 10 19.03 -20.31 10.45
C TRP A 10 19.66 -20.30 9.05
N ASP A 11 19.89 -21.46 8.46
CA ASP A 11 20.39 -21.59 7.09
C ASP A 11 19.38 -21.07 6.06
N GLU A 12 18.07 -21.15 6.36
CA GLU A 12 17.02 -20.55 5.52
C GLU A 12 17.05 -19.01 5.53
N LEU A 13 17.55 -18.37 6.59
CA LEU A 13 17.73 -16.91 6.69
C LEU A 13 19.00 -16.43 5.98
N SER A 14 19.22 -16.92 4.75
CA SER A 14 20.39 -16.60 3.94
C SER A 14 20.09 -15.55 2.86
N PRO A 15 21.12 -14.85 2.35
CA PRO A 15 20.97 -13.95 1.21
C PRO A 15 20.49 -14.63 -0.08
N GLU A 16 20.56 -15.97 -0.16
CA GLU A 16 20.05 -16.73 -1.31
C GLU A 16 18.52 -16.80 -1.30
N ASN A 17 17.90 -16.74 -0.13
CA ASN A 17 16.44 -16.81 0.04
C ASN A 17 15.79 -15.43 0.16
N PHE A 18 16.52 -14.39 0.60
CA PHE A 18 16.01 -13.03 0.64
C PHE A 18 17.10 -11.97 0.43
N GLU A 19 16.92 -11.15 -0.61
CA GLU A 19 17.79 -10.00 -0.85
C GLU A 19 17.33 -8.79 -0.02
N THR A 20 18.14 -8.35 0.93
CA THR A 20 17.79 -7.20 1.80
C THR A 20 17.62 -5.88 1.03
N ALA A 21 18.21 -5.75 -0.17
CA ALA A 21 17.97 -4.62 -1.06
C ALA A 21 16.52 -4.54 -1.55
N ALA A 22 15.75 -5.64 -1.53
CA ALA A 22 14.30 -5.61 -1.78
C ALA A 22 13.56 -4.73 -0.77
N LEU A 23 14.00 -4.70 0.50
CA LEU A 23 13.42 -3.81 1.51
C LEU A 23 13.67 -2.32 1.18
N LEU A 24 14.84 -1.99 0.63
CA LEU A 24 15.12 -0.63 0.19
C LEU A 24 14.24 -0.24 -1.00
N ARG A 25 14.00 -1.16 -1.94
CA ARG A 25 13.04 -0.96 -3.04
C ARG A 25 11.61 -0.77 -2.54
N ALA A 26 11.21 -1.49 -1.49
CA ALA A 26 9.91 -1.27 -0.84
C ALA A 26 9.83 0.11 -0.17
N VAL A 27 10.94 0.61 0.42
CA VAL A 27 11.00 1.99 0.93
C VAL A 27 10.86 3.00 -0.20
N ASP A 28 11.54 2.79 -1.33
CA ASP A 28 11.40 3.66 -2.51
C ASP A 28 9.94 3.70 -3.01
N ALA A 29 9.23 2.56 -3.00
CA ALA A 29 7.80 2.50 -3.34
C ALA A 29 6.94 3.28 -2.33
N VAL A 30 7.25 3.25 -1.04
CA VAL A 30 6.58 4.09 -0.03
C VAL A 30 6.86 5.57 -0.24
N ASP A 31 8.06 5.94 -0.69
CA ASP A 31 8.40 7.32 -1.01
C ASP A 31 7.59 7.83 -2.20
N VAL A 32 7.29 7.00 -3.20
CA VAL A 32 6.34 7.32 -4.29
C VAL A 32 4.94 7.57 -3.73
N LEU A 33 4.42 6.68 -2.88
CA LEU A 33 3.11 6.87 -2.24
C LEU A 33 3.02 8.18 -1.45
N ARG A 34 4.14 8.60 -0.83
CA ARG A 34 4.21 9.85 -0.07
C ARG A 34 3.99 11.07 -0.96
N CYS A 35 4.39 11.04 -2.23
CA CYS A 35 4.15 12.18 -3.13
C CYS A 35 2.66 12.49 -3.29
N ASP A 36 1.79 11.47 -3.31
CA ASP A 36 0.36 11.64 -3.54
C ASP A 36 -0.48 11.68 -2.25
N LEU A 37 -0.03 10.97 -1.21
CA LEU A 37 -0.76 10.79 0.05
C LEU A 37 -0.30 11.69 1.19
N ASN A 38 0.85 12.35 1.07
CA ASN A 38 1.33 13.24 2.11
C ASN A 38 0.50 14.53 2.14
N ASP A 39 0.46 15.14 3.32
CA ASP A 39 -0.08 16.48 3.46
C ASP A 39 0.69 17.46 2.56
N SER A 40 -0.07 18.33 1.91
CA SER A 40 0.48 19.42 1.10
C SER A 40 1.15 20.47 1.98
N GLU A 41 1.85 21.42 1.35
CA GLU A 41 2.56 22.49 2.08
C GLU A 41 1.67 23.14 3.15
N HIS A 42 2.24 23.41 4.33
CA HIS A 42 1.54 23.97 5.50
C HIS A 42 0.53 23.02 6.17
N GLY A 43 0.64 21.70 5.96
CA GLY A 43 -0.26 20.71 6.57
C GLY A 43 -1.64 20.69 5.93
N GLY A 44 -1.72 21.11 4.66
CA GLY A 44 -2.93 20.99 3.86
C GLY A 44 -3.22 19.50 3.57
N PRO A 45 -4.47 19.15 3.28
CA PRO A 45 -4.81 17.76 2.98
C PRO A 45 -4.05 17.24 1.74
N PRO A 46 -3.97 15.91 1.56
CA PRO A 46 -3.39 15.31 0.38
C PRO A 46 -4.07 15.76 -0.90
N GLN A 47 -3.31 15.88 -1.99
CA GLN A 47 -3.81 16.34 -3.28
C GLN A 47 -4.92 15.44 -3.81
N LEU A 48 -4.77 14.12 -3.65
CA LEU A 48 -5.78 13.11 -3.99
C LEU A 48 -7.15 13.40 -3.36
N ARG A 49 -7.17 13.84 -2.09
CA ARG A 49 -8.42 14.21 -1.41
C ARG A 49 -9.07 15.44 -2.06
N THR A 50 -8.25 16.44 -2.39
CA THR A 50 -8.71 17.67 -3.04
C THR A 50 -9.31 17.39 -4.42
N ASP A 51 -8.66 16.53 -5.20
CA ASP A 51 -9.09 16.19 -6.55
C ASP A 51 -10.35 15.32 -6.55
N LEU A 52 -10.49 14.38 -5.62
CA LEU A 52 -11.74 13.62 -5.43
C LEU A 52 -12.91 14.53 -5.05
N LEU A 53 -12.67 15.55 -4.21
CA LEU A 53 -13.70 16.54 -3.89
C LEU A 53 -14.07 17.41 -5.10
N LYS A 54 -13.10 17.78 -5.94
CA LYS A 54 -13.35 18.49 -7.20
C LYS A 54 -14.15 17.62 -8.16
N LEU A 55 -13.80 16.34 -8.30
CA LEU A 55 -14.53 15.37 -9.12
C LEU A 55 -15.99 15.25 -8.66
N HIS A 56 -16.20 15.17 -7.34
CA HIS A 56 -17.56 15.17 -6.77
C HIS A 56 -18.34 16.44 -7.14
N GLN A 57 -17.73 17.62 -7.07
CA GLN A 57 -18.38 18.88 -7.46
C GLN A 57 -18.73 18.92 -8.96
N LEU A 58 -17.86 18.40 -9.82
CA LEU A 58 -18.14 18.26 -11.24
C LEU A 58 -19.29 17.29 -11.49
N ALA A 59 -19.30 16.16 -10.79
CA ALA A 59 -20.37 15.16 -10.89
C ALA A 59 -21.72 15.75 -10.44
N MET A 60 -21.73 16.50 -9.34
CA MET A 60 -22.92 17.26 -8.90
C MET A 60 -23.44 18.19 -10.00
N ALA A 61 -22.57 19.00 -10.60
CA ALA A 61 -22.97 19.94 -11.63
C ALA A 61 -23.47 19.24 -12.92
N VAL A 62 -22.86 18.12 -13.33
CA VAL A 62 -23.24 17.39 -14.53
C VAL A 62 -24.52 16.59 -14.33
N PHE A 63 -24.56 15.74 -13.30
CA PHE A 63 -25.64 14.78 -13.11
C PHE A 63 -26.88 15.39 -12.44
N ASN A 64 -26.69 16.31 -11.48
CA ASN A 64 -27.81 16.85 -10.71
C ASN A 64 -28.29 18.21 -11.25
N GLU A 65 -27.37 19.04 -11.74
CA GLU A 65 -27.70 20.38 -12.26
C GLU A 65 -27.81 20.43 -13.79
N GLY A 66 -27.42 19.34 -14.49
CA GLY A 66 -27.53 19.23 -15.94
C GLY A 66 -26.52 20.09 -16.72
N SER A 67 -25.41 20.47 -16.09
CA SER A 67 -24.38 21.34 -16.68
C SER A 67 -23.54 20.59 -17.73
N ARG A 68 -24.03 20.58 -18.98
CA ARG A 68 -23.35 19.89 -20.10
C ARG A 68 -21.94 20.41 -20.39
N SER A 69 -21.66 21.68 -20.09
CA SER A 69 -20.34 22.29 -20.33
C SER A 69 -19.23 21.75 -19.42
N ARG A 70 -19.58 21.01 -18.35
CA ARG A 70 -18.63 20.42 -17.39
C ARG A 70 -18.39 18.93 -17.61
N VAL A 71 -19.02 18.33 -18.61
CA VAL A 71 -18.90 16.90 -18.90
C VAL A 71 -17.46 16.54 -19.26
N ASP A 72 -16.81 17.33 -20.12
CA ASP A 72 -15.44 17.05 -20.55
C ASP A 72 -14.46 17.12 -19.36
N GLU A 73 -14.53 18.18 -18.55
CA GLU A 73 -13.69 18.36 -17.35
C GLU A 73 -13.92 17.24 -16.32
N LEU A 74 -15.16 16.76 -16.17
CA LEU A 74 -15.49 15.65 -15.27
C LEU A 74 -14.75 14.37 -15.66
N PHE A 75 -14.81 14.00 -16.93
CA PHE A 75 -14.22 12.75 -17.41
C PHE A 75 -12.70 12.83 -17.52
N GLU A 76 -12.14 13.98 -17.92
CA GLU A 76 -10.69 14.21 -17.90
C GLU A 76 -10.12 14.00 -16.50
N LEU A 77 -10.70 14.67 -15.50
CA LEU A 77 -10.26 14.51 -14.10
C LEU A 77 -10.46 13.09 -13.56
N ALA A 78 -11.51 12.38 -14.00
CA ALA A 78 -11.76 11.01 -13.59
C ALA A 78 -10.67 10.06 -14.10
N VAL A 79 -10.23 10.21 -15.36
CA VAL A 79 -9.16 9.40 -15.96
C VAL A 79 -7.84 9.68 -15.27
N ASP A 80 -7.49 10.96 -15.06
CA ASP A 80 -6.26 11.34 -14.37
C ASP A 80 -6.20 10.74 -12.94
N LEU A 81 -7.33 10.77 -12.22
CA LEU A 81 -7.45 10.16 -10.90
C LEU A 81 -7.37 8.64 -10.92
N GLU A 82 -7.95 7.99 -11.93
CA GLU A 82 -7.85 6.53 -12.11
C GLU A 82 -6.40 6.10 -12.32
N ASP A 83 -5.66 6.78 -13.20
CA ASP A 83 -4.24 6.52 -13.47
C ASP A 83 -3.37 6.75 -12.22
N GLN A 84 -3.65 7.82 -11.47
CA GLN A 84 -2.98 8.10 -10.19
C GLN A 84 -3.23 6.97 -9.18
N VAL A 85 -4.49 6.58 -8.97
CA VAL A 85 -4.85 5.51 -8.02
C VAL A 85 -4.24 4.17 -8.44
N HIS A 86 -4.20 3.86 -9.73
CA HIS A 86 -3.55 2.66 -10.24
C HIS A 86 -2.06 2.62 -9.87
N SER A 87 -1.36 3.74 -10.06
CA SER A 87 0.06 3.87 -9.71
C SER A 87 0.32 3.66 -8.21
N LEU A 88 -0.59 4.14 -7.36
CA LEU A 88 -0.55 3.90 -5.91
C LEU A 88 -0.76 2.43 -5.57
N MET A 89 -1.72 1.77 -6.21
CA MET A 89 -1.95 0.33 -6.01
C MET A 89 -0.71 -0.48 -6.39
N THR A 90 -0.10 -0.21 -7.55
CA THR A 90 1.12 -0.89 -7.98
C THR A 90 2.29 -0.68 -7.02
N SER A 91 2.41 0.50 -6.39
CA SER A 91 3.44 0.76 -5.39
C SER A 91 3.18 0.00 -4.09
N LEU A 92 1.91 -0.06 -3.65
CA LEU A 92 1.50 -0.85 -2.48
C LEU A 92 1.71 -2.36 -2.69
N GLU A 93 1.41 -2.87 -3.89
CA GLU A 93 1.64 -4.27 -4.27
C GLU A 93 3.12 -4.65 -4.15
N GLN A 94 4.04 -3.80 -4.62
CA GLN A 94 5.49 -4.04 -4.49
C GLN A 94 5.95 -4.13 -3.03
N VAL A 95 5.41 -3.26 -2.16
CA VAL A 95 5.68 -3.30 -0.72
C VAL A 95 5.14 -4.61 -0.14
N GLN A 96 3.91 -4.96 -0.45
CA GLN A 96 3.28 -6.18 0.03
C GLN A 96 4.04 -7.44 -0.43
N GLU A 97 4.48 -7.50 -1.67
CA GLU A 97 5.23 -8.63 -2.22
C GLU A 97 6.54 -8.82 -1.48
N THR A 98 7.29 -7.73 -1.26
CA THR A 98 8.56 -7.76 -0.50
C THR A 98 8.34 -8.26 0.93
N LEU A 99 7.30 -7.76 1.60
CA LEU A 99 6.97 -8.20 2.95
C LEU A 99 6.52 -9.66 2.97
N SER A 100 5.71 -10.08 1.98
CA SER A 100 5.24 -11.46 1.86
C SER A 100 6.43 -12.42 1.74
N GLN A 101 7.39 -12.11 0.85
CA GLN A 101 8.61 -12.91 0.68
C GLN A 101 9.37 -13.06 2.00
N LEU A 102 9.53 -11.96 2.76
CA LEU A 102 10.21 -12.01 4.05
C LEU A 102 9.42 -12.83 5.08
N THR A 103 8.09 -12.68 5.13
CA THR A 103 7.24 -13.42 6.08
C THR A 103 7.13 -14.90 5.77
N THR A 104 7.36 -15.33 4.52
CA THR A 104 7.45 -16.75 4.16
C THR A 104 8.66 -17.43 4.80
N LEU A 105 9.73 -16.69 5.11
CA LEU A 105 10.91 -17.20 5.79
C LEU A 105 10.78 -17.16 7.32
N TYR A 106 9.55 -17.05 7.84
CA TYR A 106 9.32 -17.03 9.28
C TYR A 106 9.67 -18.39 9.91
N PRO A 107 10.60 -18.46 10.88
CA PRO A 107 10.96 -19.72 11.51
C PRO A 107 9.80 -20.32 12.31
N GLU A 108 9.44 -21.56 12.00
CA GLU A 108 8.34 -22.30 12.65
C GLU A 108 8.58 -22.49 14.16
N SER A 109 9.83 -22.65 14.60
CA SER A 109 10.22 -22.74 16.01
C SER A 109 9.83 -21.50 16.85
N LEU A 110 9.56 -20.37 16.19
CA LEU A 110 9.07 -19.15 16.82
C LEU A 110 7.54 -19.06 16.86
N SER A 111 6.84 -19.90 16.07
CA SER A 111 5.39 -19.99 16.12
C SER A 111 4.97 -20.72 17.41
N TYR A 112 4.66 -19.95 18.45
CA TYR A 112 3.87 -20.51 19.55
C TYR A 112 2.48 -20.78 19.01
N GLU A 113 2.09 -22.05 18.93
CA GLU A 113 0.69 -22.43 18.82
C GLU A 113 -0.07 -21.73 19.95
N ASP A 114 -1.03 -20.88 19.57
CA ASP A 114 -2.05 -20.34 20.45
C ASP A 114 -2.65 -21.53 21.22
N GLY A 115 -2.48 -21.49 22.54
CA GLY A 115 -2.57 -22.66 23.38
C GLY A 115 -3.86 -23.44 23.18
N ASP A 116 -3.69 -24.76 23.12
CA ASP A 116 -4.69 -25.74 23.52
C ASP A 116 -5.39 -25.26 24.81
N VAL A 117 -6.54 -24.61 24.65
CA VAL A 117 -7.55 -24.52 25.70
C VAL A 117 -8.45 -25.72 25.51
N SER A 118 -7.96 -26.90 25.89
CA SER A 118 -8.83 -28.00 26.29
C SER A 118 -9.67 -27.53 27.48
N GLU A 119 -10.82 -26.90 27.21
CA GLU A 119 -11.88 -26.79 28.21
C GLU A 119 -12.34 -28.21 28.56
N SER A 120 -12.25 -28.49 29.86
CA SER A 120 -12.51 -29.78 30.51
C SER A 120 -13.98 -30.16 30.56
#